data_AF-A0A6P7EYF5-F1
#
_entry.id   AF-A0A6P7EYF5-F1
#
_cell.length_a   1.000
_cell.length_b   1.000
_cell.length_c   1.000
_cell.angle_alpha   90.00
_cell.angle_beta   90.00
_cell.angle_gamma   90.00
#
_symmetry.space_group_name_H-M   'P 1'
#
loop_
_entity.id
_entity.type
_entity.pdbx_description
1 polymer ?
#
loop_
_entity_poly.entity_id
_entity_poly.type
_entity_poly.pdbx_seq_one_letter_code
_entity_poly.pdbx_strand_id
1 'polypeptide(L)'
;MGNIIGILIALVYIACNQEIFKKSPSDPPGPLVSTYLFLLALFILLCELQVYPASLRKLGTIPQVVLEVFLATFIAEIIIVDFWFPLESIAMDNLIHIADLFEELLSSGKWNCDVVCDMLRSHSARYSVSYAISTFFLFTVLHATRFIDIRTLDGGISCFFGDILGRSKRRIKKQFKNISNRNIKDIDRKSTRDISEINDKTITQELKKVSCPCDNGAKHQSVKKSSPRKLRRSKRLRRLNDFAEDSQDSDEIKFDTLMSDYDLFKKYNFEPINI
;
A
#
# COMPACT_ATOMS: atom_id res chain seq x y z
N MET A 1 -4.76 -1.66 -9.06
CA MET A 1 -3.98 -1.22 -7.88
C MET A 1 -3.93 0.30 -7.98
N GLY A 2 -4.35 1.01 -6.93
CA GLY A 2 -4.21 2.47 -6.88
C GLY A 2 -2.75 2.86 -7.05
N ASN A 3 -2.47 4.07 -7.53
CA ASN A 3 -1.09 4.49 -7.70
C ASN A 3 -0.53 4.79 -6.31
N ILE A 4 0.25 3.84 -5.77
CA ILE A 4 1.03 3.99 -4.52
C ILE A 4 1.79 5.34 -4.50
N ILE A 5 2.18 5.81 -5.69
CA ILE A 5 2.83 7.09 -5.93
C ILE A 5 2.00 8.27 -5.39
N GLY A 6 0.68 8.29 -5.58
CA GLY A 6 -0.16 9.41 -5.12
C GLY A 6 -0.19 9.51 -3.59
N ILE A 7 -0.35 8.36 -2.92
CA ILE A 7 -0.33 8.29 -1.45
C ILE A 7 1.06 8.67 -0.92
N LEU A 8 2.12 8.19 -1.56
CA LEU A 8 3.50 8.53 -1.18
C LEU A 8 3.76 10.03 -1.28
N ILE A 9 3.33 10.68 -2.38
CA ILE A 9 3.47 12.13 -2.56
C ILE A 9 2.70 12.88 -1.47
N ALA A 10 1.45 12.48 -1.20
CA ALA A 10 0.62 13.08 -0.16
C ALA A 10 1.30 13.03 1.23
N LEU A 11 1.91 11.90 1.59
CA LEU A 11 2.60 11.77 2.87
C LEU A 11 3.92 12.50 2.94
N VAL A 12 4.70 12.51 1.86
CA VAL A 12 5.92 13.34 1.79
C VAL A 12 5.56 14.81 1.97
N TYR A 13 4.46 15.24 1.37
CA TYR A 13 3.95 16.60 1.49
C TYR A 13 3.59 16.95 2.95
N ILE A 14 2.88 16.06 3.64
CA ILE A 14 2.56 16.22 5.07
C ILE A 14 3.82 16.16 5.94
N ALA A 15 4.75 15.25 5.65
CA ALA A 15 6.02 15.12 6.37
C ALA A 15 6.92 16.37 6.26
N CYS A 16 6.74 17.17 5.19
CA CYS A 16 7.38 18.46 5.00
C CYS A 16 6.68 19.61 5.75
N ASN A 17 5.70 19.32 6.62
CA ASN A 17 4.89 20.29 7.36
C ASN A 17 4.21 21.33 6.47
N GLN A 18 3.86 20.95 5.24
CA GLN A 18 2.95 21.77 4.44
C GLN A 18 1.52 21.35 4.74
N GLU A 19 0.88 22.10 5.63
CA GLU A 19 -0.54 21.94 5.95
C GLU A 19 -1.36 22.75 4.93
N ILE A 20 -2.22 22.07 4.16
CA ILE A 20 -3.07 22.73 3.15
C ILE A 20 -4.44 23.07 3.74
N PHE A 21 -5.03 22.19 4.54
CA PHE A 21 -6.45 22.24 4.90
C PHE A 21 -6.71 22.69 6.34
N LYS A 22 -5.86 22.31 7.30
CA LYS A 22 -6.00 22.60 8.73
C LYS A 22 -4.66 22.99 9.32
N LYS A 23 -4.65 24.13 10.01
CA LYS A 23 -3.49 24.60 10.76
C LYS A 23 -3.35 23.78 12.05
N SER A 24 -2.19 23.19 12.32
CA SER A 24 -1.93 22.49 13.56
C SER A 24 -2.01 23.47 14.75
N PRO A 25 -2.67 23.08 15.85
CA PRO A 25 -2.60 23.85 17.09
C PRO A 25 -1.13 23.94 17.49
N SER A 26 -0.64 25.17 17.58
CA SER A 26 0.77 25.52 17.78
C SER A 26 1.26 25.10 19.18
N ASP A 27 1.49 23.82 19.39
CA ASP A 27 2.21 23.30 20.55
C ASP A 27 3.69 23.02 20.20
N PRO A 28 4.60 23.04 21.21
CA PRO A 28 6.03 22.85 20.99
C PRO A 28 6.32 21.61 20.14
N PRO A 29 7.43 21.57 19.38
CA PRO A 29 7.72 20.48 18.46
C PRO A 29 7.68 19.16 19.22
N GLY A 30 6.61 18.40 18.98
CA GLY A 30 6.46 17.04 19.48
C GLY A 30 7.59 16.16 18.94
N PRO A 31 7.72 14.92 19.46
CA PRO A 31 8.73 13.99 18.99
C PRO A 31 8.50 13.65 17.50
N LEU A 32 9.21 14.34 16.61
CA LEU A 32 9.09 14.23 15.15
C LEU A 32 9.12 12.77 14.66
N VAL A 33 9.98 11.96 15.26
CA VAL A 33 10.14 10.54 14.91
C VAL A 33 8.87 9.73 15.23
N SER A 34 8.15 10.07 16.30
CA SER A 34 6.86 9.44 16.62
C SER A 34 5.84 9.73 15.51
N THR A 35 5.71 10.99 15.11
CA THR A 35 4.83 11.39 14.00
C THR A 35 5.20 10.69 12.70
N TYR A 36 6.49 10.48 12.41
CA TYR A 36 6.92 9.70 11.24
C TYR A 36 6.53 8.23 11.31
N LEU A 37 6.60 7.60 12.49
CA LEU A 37 6.12 6.23 12.68
C LEU A 37 4.61 6.13 12.48
N PHE A 38 3.86 7.10 12.98
CA PHE A 38 2.42 7.19 12.76
C PHE A 38 2.09 7.40 11.27
N LEU A 39 2.78 8.31 10.58
CA LEU A 39 2.64 8.54 9.14
C LEU A 39 2.95 7.28 8.33
N LEU A 40 3.96 6.51 8.73
CA LEU A 40 4.28 5.23 8.10
C LEU A 40 3.16 4.20 8.30
N ALA A 41 2.58 4.12 9.49
CA ALA A 41 1.42 3.27 9.73
C ALA A 41 0.25 3.71 8.85
N LEU A 42 -0.03 5.01 8.79
CA LEU A 42 -1.08 5.58 7.98
C LEU A 42 -0.88 5.32 6.49
N PHE A 43 0.36 5.36 6.00
CA PHE A 43 0.71 4.97 4.64
C PHE A 43 0.29 3.54 4.33
N ILE A 44 0.67 2.60 5.19
CA ILE A 44 0.37 1.18 5.02
C ILE A 44 -1.14 0.99 5.04
N LEU A 45 -1.83 1.65 5.97
CA LEU A 45 -3.28 1.62 6.07
C LEU A 45 -3.94 2.14 4.79
N LEU A 46 -3.56 3.31 4.30
CA LEU A 46 -4.10 3.92 3.08
C LEU A 46 -3.76 3.13 1.81
N CYS A 47 -2.63 2.42 1.79
CA CYS A 47 -2.27 1.55 0.66
C CYS A 47 -3.18 0.31 0.58
N GLU A 48 -3.64 -0.20 1.73
CA GLU A 48 -4.49 -1.39 1.80
C GLU A 48 -5.98 -1.04 1.76
N LEU A 49 -6.38 0.07 2.39
CA LEU A 49 -7.71 0.65 2.19
C LEU A 49 -7.81 1.06 0.72
N GLN A 50 -8.71 0.42 -0.02
CA GLN A 50 -9.05 0.88 -1.37
C GLN A 50 -9.89 2.16 -1.29
N VAL A 51 -9.31 3.25 -0.78
CA VAL A 51 -9.95 4.54 -0.55
C VAL A 51 -10.65 5.05 -1.81
N TYR A 52 -10.13 4.67 -2.98
CA TYR A 52 -10.62 5.14 -4.25
C TYR A 52 -11.71 4.22 -4.85
N PRO A 53 -12.95 4.73 -5.03
CA PRO A 53 -14.06 3.96 -5.58
C PRO A 53 -13.78 3.54 -7.03
N ALA A 54 -14.27 2.37 -7.42
CA ALA A 54 -14.03 1.79 -8.74
C ALA A 54 -14.54 2.67 -9.90
N SER A 55 -15.56 3.51 -9.65
CA SER A 55 -16.14 4.44 -10.62
C SER A 55 -15.13 5.49 -11.11
N LEU A 56 -14.30 6.02 -10.22
CA LEU A 56 -13.36 7.09 -10.55
C LEU A 56 -12.08 6.57 -11.21
N ARG A 57 -11.80 5.26 -11.13
CA ARG A 57 -10.64 4.61 -11.80
C ARG A 57 -10.70 4.62 -13.33
N LYS A 58 -11.83 5.06 -13.91
CA LYS A 58 -12.01 5.20 -15.36
C LYS A 58 -11.52 6.54 -15.90
N LEU A 59 -11.26 7.52 -15.02
CA LEU A 59 -10.66 8.78 -15.40
C LEU A 59 -9.20 8.54 -15.82
N GLY A 60 -8.70 9.28 -16.80
CA GLY A 60 -7.34 9.09 -17.32
C GLY A 60 -6.26 9.06 -16.23
N THR A 61 -5.07 8.56 -16.54
CA THR A 61 -4.00 8.34 -15.56
C THR A 61 -3.62 9.59 -14.76
N ILE A 62 -3.50 10.74 -15.42
CA ILE A 62 -3.12 12.01 -14.78
C ILE A 62 -4.19 12.50 -13.79
N PRO A 63 -5.45 12.72 -14.19
CA PRO A 63 -6.47 13.21 -13.25
C PRO A 63 -6.76 12.21 -12.14
N GLN A 64 -6.61 10.90 -12.40
CA GLN A 64 -6.70 9.89 -11.35
C GLN A 64 -5.60 10.10 -10.28
N VAL A 65 -4.34 10.28 -10.68
CA VAL A 65 -3.24 10.52 -9.72
C VAL A 65 -3.47 11.80 -8.92
N VAL A 66 -3.90 12.88 -9.57
CA VAL A 66 -4.18 14.15 -8.88
C VAL A 66 -5.27 13.97 -7.82
N LEU A 67 -6.39 13.32 -8.19
CA LEU A 67 -7.47 13.03 -7.24
C LEU A 67 -7.02 12.10 -6.11
N GLU A 68 -6.21 11.09 -6.40
CA GLU A 68 -5.65 10.19 -5.38
C GLU A 68 -4.75 10.96 -4.39
N VAL A 69 -3.91 11.88 -4.87
CA VAL A 69 -3.09 12.75 -4.02
C VAL A 69 -3.98 13.62 -3.13
N PHE A 70 -4.93 14.36 -3.70
CA PHE A 70 -5.80 15.25 -2.92
C PHE A 70 -6.60 14.50 -1.85
N LEU A 71 -7.18 13.34 -2.21
CA LEU A 71 -7.97 12.56 -1.28
C LEU A 71 -7.10 11.93 -0.19
N ALA A 72 -5.91 11.42 -0.54
CA ALA A 72 -4.97 10.88 0.43
C ALA A 72 -4.47 11.95 1.40
N THR A 73 -4.12 13.14 0.90
CA THR A 73 -3.70 14.28 1.73
C THR A 73 -4.83 14.69 2.67
N PHE A 74 -6.05 14.86 2.16
CA PHE A 74 -7.21 15.24 2.96
C PHE A 74 -7.49 14.26 4.10
N ILE A 75 -7.52 12.95 3.80
CA ILE A 75 -7.75 11.92 4.81
C ILE A 75 -6.61 11.88 5.82
N ALA A 76 -5.37 11.95 5.35
CA ALA A 76 -4.22 11.88 6.23
C ALA A 76 -4.14 13.10 7.17
N GLU A 77 -4.42 14.29 6.66
CA GLU A 77 -4.45 15.52 7.45
C GLU A 77 -5.58 15.50 8.49
N ILE A 78 -6.77 15.02 8.13
CA ILE A 78 -7.86 14.80 9.10
C ILE A 78 -7.45 13.83 10.20
N ILE A 79 -6.88 12.69 9.84
CA ILE A 79 -6.47 11.68 10.83
C ILE A 79 -5.36 12.22 11.74
N ILE A 80 -4.44 13.03 11.22
CA ILE A 80 -3.37 13.61 12.03
C ILE A 80 -3.93 14.67 12.98
N VAL A 81 -4.70 15.62 12.46
CA VAL A 81 -5.17 16.76 13.24
C VAL A 81 -6.28 16.37 14.22
N ASP A 82 -7.25 15.55 13.78
CA ASP A 82 -8.44 15.25 14.58
C ASP A 82 -8.27 13.99 15.44
N PHE A 83 -7.32 13.11 15.12
CA PHE A 83 -7.12 11.86 15.87
C PHE A 83 -5.73 11.77 16.49
N TRP A 84 -4.65 11.96 15.74
CA TRP A 84 -3.29 11.75 16.25
C TRP A 84 -2.89 12.77 17.33
N PHE A 85 -2.95 14.07 17.03
CA PHE A 85 -2.52 15.09 17.99
C PHE A 85 -3.33 15.10 19.29
N PRO A 86 -4.68 14.99 19.26
CA PRO A 86 -5.45 14.90 20.49
C PRO A 86 -5.12 13.63 21.30
N LEU A 87 -4.95 12.48 20.62
CA LEU A 87 -4.58 11.23 21.29
C LEU A 87 -3.20 11.34 21.97
N GLU A 88 -2.23 11.93 21.27
CA GLU A 88 -0.88 12.16 21.79
C GLU A 88 -0.89 13.11 23.00
N SER A 89 -1.62 14.23 22.91
CA SER A 89 -1.78 15.18 24.01
C SER A 89 -2.42 14.53 25.23
N ILE A 90 -3.56 13.83 25.05
CA ILE A 90 -4.25 13.14 26.15
C ILE A 90 -3.33 12.11 26.81
N ALA A 91 -2.55 11.36 26.02
CA ALA A 91 -1.63 10.38 26.58
C ALA A 91 -0.50 11.01 27.39
N MET A 92 0.04 12.14 26.93
CA MET A 92 1.06 12.88 27.67
C MET A 92 0.49 13.47 28.97
N ASP A 93 -0.72 14.00 28.94
CA ASP A 93 -1.38 14.57 30.12
C ASP A 93 -1.74 13.49 31.14
N ASN A 94 -2.24 12.35 30.68
CA ASN A 94 -2.51 11.18 31.53
C ASN A 94 -1.24 10.68 32.22
N LEU A 95 -0.08 10.75 31.58
CA LEU A 95 1.18 10.35 32.21
C LEU A 95 1.51 11.21 33.43
N ILE A 96 1.28 12.53 33.33
CA ILE A 96 1.49 13.47 34.43
C ILE A 96 0.49 13.19 35.55
N HIS A 97 -0.80 13.03 35.21
CA HIS A 97 -1.83 12.71 36.18
C HIS A 97 -1.55 11.40 36.93
N ILE A 98 -1.05 10.37 36.23
CA ILE A 98 -0.64 9.12 36.85
C ILE A 98 0.53 9.36 37.82
N ALA A 99 1.52 10.19 37.45
CA ALA A 99 2.62 10.54 38.34
C ALA A 99 2.14 11.22 39.62
N ASP A 100 1.23 12.18 39.49
CA ASP A 100 0.65 12.93 40.62
C ASP A 100 -0.14 12.00 41.55
N LEU A 101 -0.94 11.08 41.00
CA LEU A 101 -1.68 10.07 41.76
C LEU A 101 -0.74 9.10 42.50
N PHE A 102 0.36 8.69 41.87
CA PHE A 102 1.36 7.85 42.54
C PHE A 102 2.04 8.58 43.69
N GLU A 103 2.36 9.86 43.53
CA GLU A 103 2.94 10.69 44.59
C GLU A 103 1.98 10.86 45.77
N GLU A 104 0.70 11.12 45.51
CA GLU A 104 -0.34 11.21 46.55
C GLU A 104 -0.52 9.87 47.30
N LEU A 105 -0.54 8.76 46.57
CA LEU A 105 -0.74 7.44 47.16
C LEU A 105 0.45 7.00 48.00
N LEU A 106 1.69 7.29 47.58
CA LEU A 106 2.91 6.93 48.30
C LEU A 106 3.18 7.83 49.51
N SER A 107 2.88 9.13 49.40
CA SER A 107 2.98 10.06 50.52
C SER A 107 2.02 9.69 51.66
N SER A 108 0.84 9.16 51.36
CA SER A 108 -0.10 8.61 52.36
C SER A 108 0.50 7.43 53.15
N GLY A 109 1.39 6.66 52.53
CA GLY A 109 2.08 5.51 53.12
C GLY A 109 3.35 5.84 53.90
N LYS A 110 3.82 7.11 53.92
CA LYS A 110 5.16 7.54 54.38
C LYS A 110 6.33 6.99 53.57
N TRP A 111 6.12 6.64 52.30
CA TRP A 111 7.19 6.17 51.40
C TRP A 111 7.51 7.31 50.43
N ASN A 112 8.79 7.72 50.32
CA ASN A 112 9.21 8.71 49.33
C ASN A 112 9.62 8.02 48.02
N CYS A 113 9.09 8.53 46.91
CA CYS A 113 9.39 8.04 45.56
C CYS A 113 9.61 9.20 44.58
N ASP A 114 10.25 10.25 45.07
CA ASP A 114 10.46 11.51 44.36
C ASP A 114 11.16 11.27 43.01
N VAL A 115 12.15 10.37 42.99
CA VAL A 115 12.93 10.04 41.77
C VAL A 115 12.06 9.45 40.65
N VAL A 116 11.09 8.59 40.98
CA VAL A 116 10.24 7.94 39.96
C VAL A 116 9.17 8.91 39.47
N CYS A 117 8.60 9.71 40.37
CA CYS A 117 7.61 10.74 40.02
C CYS A 117 8.24 11.84 39.14
N ASP A 118 9.46 12.27 39.47
CA ASP A 118 10.24 13.20 38.65
C ASP A 118 10.58 12.61 37.28
N MET A 119 10.93 11.32 37.22
CA MET A 119 11.16 10.64 35.94
C MET A 119 9.88 10.60 35.08
N LEU A 120 8.72 10.31 35.68
CA LEU A 120 7.42 10.30 34.97
C LEU A 120 7.03 11.70 34.46
N ARG A 121 7.32 12.75 35.22
CA ARG A 121 7.07 14.15 34.81
C ARG A 121 8.07 14.64 33.75
N SER A 122 9.20 13.97 33.58
CA SER A 122 10.24 14.35 32.64
C SER A 122 9.78 14.34 31.17
N HIS A 123 10.37 15.20 30.35
CA HIS A 123 10.15 15.19 28.89
C HIS A 123 10.51 13.85 28.24
N SER A 124 11.50 13.13 28.80
CA SER A 124 11.93 11.83 28.28
C SER A 124 10.83 10.77 28.39
N ALA A 125 10.08 10.77 29.50
CA ALA A 125 8.96 9.86 29.69
C ALA A 125 7.82 10.18 28.71
N ARG A 126 7.51 11.47 28.50
CA ARG A 126 6.52 11.90 27.49
C ARG A 126 6.88 11.44 26.08
N TYR A 127 8.15 11.60 25.68
CA TYR A 127 8.61 11.09 24.39
C TYR A 127 8.50 9.57 24.29
N SER A 128 8.87 8.85 25.36
CA SER A 128 8.77 7.40 25.41
C SER A 128 7.33 6.90 25.24
N VAL A 129 6.36 7.58 25.86
CA VAL A 129 4.93 7.28 25.71
C VAL A 129 4.45 7.56 24.29
N SER A 130 4.83 8.70 23.71
CA SER A 130 4.49 8.99 22.30
C SER A 130 5.04 7.91 21.35
N TYR A 131 6.29 7.49 21.53
CA TYR A 131 6.86 6.38 20.77
C TYR A 131 6.10 5.07 20.97
N ALA A 132 5.73 4.74 22.22
CA ALA A 132 4.98 3.54 22.53
C ALA A 132 3.61 3.53 21.83
N ILE A 133 2.92 4.67 21.79
CA ILE A 133 1.61 4.79 21.14
C ILE A 133 1.76 4.69 19.61
N SER A 134 2.74 5.39 19.02
CA SER A 134 3.03 5.29 17.59
C SER A 134 3.38 3.88 17.15
N THR A 135 4.23 3.19 17.91
CA THR A 135 4.62 1.81 17.60
C THR A 135 3.46 0.84 17.79
N PHE A 136 2.66 1.01 18.84
CA PHE A 136 1.44 0.24 19.04
C PHE A 136 0.46 0.41 17.87
N PHE A 137 0.24 1.65 17.41
CA PHE A 137 -0.60 1.93 16.26
C PHE A 137 -0.04 1.28 14.99
N LEU A 138 1.27 1.38 14.75
CA LEU A 138 1.93 0.72 13.63
C LEU A 138 1.73 -0.81 13.65
N PHE A 139 1.91 -1.46 14.81
CA PHE A 139 1.68 -2.89 14.96
C PHE A 139 0.21 -3.24 14.74
N THR A 140 -0.72 -2.42 15.22
CA THR A 140 -2.16 -2.60 15.03
C THR A 140 -2.52 -2.54 13.54
N VAL A 141 -1.99 -1.56 12.81
CA VAL A 141 -2.20 -1.44 11.36
C VAL A 141 -1.57 -2.63 10.63
N LEU A 142 -0.34 -3.01 10.97
CA LEU A 142 0.34 -4.16 10.36
C LEU A 142 -0.41 -5.48 10.62
N HIS A 143 -1.03 -5.62 11.79
CA HIS A 143 -1.89 -6.76 12.11
C HIS A 143 -3.19 -6.71 11.32
N ALA A 144 -3.90 -5.56 11.30
CA ALA A 144 -5.15 -5.38 10.59
C ALA A 144 -5.01 -5.63 9.07
N THR A 145 -3.89 -5.21 8.50
CA THR A 145 -3.54 -5.42 7.08
C THR A 145 -2.97 -6.81 6.79
N ARG A 146 -2.96 -7.71 7.79
CA ARG A 146 -2.41 -9.07 7.70
C ARG A 146 -0.95 -9.10 7.21
N PHE A 147 -0.20 -8.03 7.44
CA PHE A 147 1.24 -8.02 7.22
C PHE A 147 1.96 -8.85 8.28
N ILE A 148 1.45 -8.79 9.52
CA ILE A 148 1.95 -9.54 10.67
C ILE A 148 0.90 -10.56 11.09
N ASP A 149 1.35 -11.77 11.42
CA ASP A 149 0.53 -12.77 12.09
C ASP A 149 1.03 -12.93 13.53
N ILE A 150 0.27 -12.43 14.51
CA ILE A 150 0.66 -12.47 15.93
C ILE A 150 0.82 -13.91 16.43
N ARG A 151 0.18 -14.89 15.77
CA ARG A 151 0.35 -16.32 16.10
C ARG A 151 1.79 -16.80 15.93
N THR A 152 2.57 -16.15 15.07
CA THR A 152 4.00 -16.47 14.91
C THR A 152 4.85 -16.06 16.11
N LEU A 153 4.31 -15.24 17.03
CA LEU A 153 4.98 -14.85 18.26
C LEU A 153 5.14 -16.04 19.23
N ASP A 154 4.27 -17.06 19.13
CA ASP A 154 4.39 -18.31 19.91
C ASP A 154 5.71 -19.04 19.63
N GLY A 155 6.28 -18.86 18.43
CA GLY A 155 7.59 -19.38 18.05
C GLY A 155 8.78 -18.55 18.55
N GLY A 156 8.53 -17.46 19.26
CA GLY A 156 9.54 -16.53 19.77
C GLY A 156 9.77 -15.29 18.90
N ILE A 157 10.40 -14.29 19.51
CA ILE A 157 10.60 -12.95 18.93
C ILE A 157 11.46 -13.00 17.65
N SER A 158 12.49 -13.85 17.60
CA SER A 158 13.36 -13.99 16.43
C SER A 158 12.61 -14.55 15.21
N CYS A 159 11.78 -15.57 15.42
CA CYS A 159 10.92 -16.16 14.38
C CYS A 159 9.91 -15.14 13.85
N PHE A 160 9.28 -14.38 14.76
CA PHE A 160 8.35 -13.31 14.44
C PHE A 160 8.99 -12.25 13.52
N PHE A 161 10.11 -11.65 13.93
CA PHE A 161 10.78 -10.64 13.09
C PHE A 161 11.29 -11.23 11.77
N GLY A 162 11.76 -12.48 11.77
CA GLY A 162 12.16 -13.19 10.56
C GLY A 162 11.03 -13.32 9.54
N ASP A 163 9.81 -13.66 9.98
CA ASP A 163 8.64 -13.76 9.09
C ASP A 163 8.23 -12.38 8.56
N ILE A 164 8.23 -11.35 9.40
CA ILE A 164 7.92 -9.97 8.99
C ILE A 164 8.88 -9.48 7.90
N LEU A 165 10.19 -9.63 8.12
CA LEU A 165 11.22 -9.26 7.16
C LEU A 165 11.08 -10.08 5.87
N GLY A 166 10.81 -11.39 5.99
CA GLY A 166 10.58 -12.28 4.86
C GLY A 166 9.39 -11.86 4.00
N ARG A 167 8.24 -11.59 4.62
CA ARG A 167 7.01 -11.16 3.93
C ARG A 167 7.17 -9.78 3.31
N SER A 168 7.73 -8.82 4.04
CA SER A 168 7.99 -7.47 3.53
C SER A 168 8.90 -7.52 2.30
N LYS A 169 10.03 -8.23 2.38
CA LYS A 169 10.96 -8.40 1.26
C LYS A 169 10.30 -9.06 0.04
N ARG A 170 9.44 -10.08 0.24
CA ARG A 170 8.69 -10.72 -0.86
C ARG A 170 7.72 -9.76 -1.54
N ARG A 171 6.97 -8.96 -0.77
CA ARG A 171 6.02 -7.97 -1.32
C ARG A 171 6.77 -6.87 -2.09
N ILE A 172 7.82 -6.31 -1.49
CA ILE A 172 8.68 -5.31 -2.14
C ILE A 172 9.26 -5.86 -3.45
N LYS A 173 9.83 -7.07 -3.42
CA LYS A 173 10.38 -7.72 -4.63
C LYS A 173 9.31 -7.93 -5.71
N LYS A 174 8.08 -8.31 -5.36
CA LYS A 174 6.96 -8.43 -6.31
C LYS A 174 6.62 -7.08 -6.95
N GLN A 175 6.57 -6.00 -6.15
CA GLN A 175 6.31 -4.65 -6.66
C GLN A 175 7.40 -4.18 -7.62
N PHE A 176 8.68 -4.31 -7.25
CA PHE A 176 9.79 -3.94 -8.12
C PHE A 176 9.88 -4.78 -9.40
N LYS A 177 9.62 -6.09 -9.32
CA LYS A 177 9.60 -6.97 -10.51
C LYS A 177 8.52 -6.57 -11.50
N ASN A 178 7.35 -6.14 -11.01
CA ASN A 178 6.26 -5.68 -11.87
C ASN A 178 6.61 -4.37 -12.60
N ILE A 179 7.36 -3.47 -11.96
CA ILE A 179 7.82 -2.22 -12.59
C ILE A 179 8.90 -2.53 -13.63
N SER A 180 9.90 -3.35 -13.28
CA SER A 180 11.00 -3.72 -14.18
C SER A 180 10.50 -4.45 -15.45
N ASN A 181 9.58 -5.40 -15.30
CA ASN A 181 9.03 -6.15 -16.43
C ASN A 181 8.14 -5.31 -17.37
N ARG A 182 7.61 -4.17 -16.91
CA ARG A 182 6.87 -3.24 -17.80
C ARG A 182 7.84 -2.49 -18.72
N ASN A 183 8.94 -1.98 -18.17
CA ASN A 183 9.95 -1.27 -18.95
C ASN A 183 10.56 -2.15 -20.06
N ILE A 184 10.83 -3.44 -19.78
CA ILE A 184 11.39 -4.35 -20.79
C ILE A 184 10.39 -4.60 -21.93
N LYS A 185 9.10 -4.78 -21.62
CA LYS A 185 8.06 -5.01 -22.64
C LYS A 185 7.77 -3.77 -23.49
N ASP A 186 7.88 -2.59 -22.91
CA ASP A 186 7.65 -1.34 -23.64
C ASP A 186 8.82 -0.98 -24.55
N ILE A 187 10.07 -1.27 -24.12
CA ILE A 187 11.26 -1.15 -24.98
C ILE A 187 11.19 -2.13 -26.16
N ASP A 188 10.82 -3.39 -25.90
CA ASP A 188 10.73 -4.42 -26.94
C ASP A 188 9.67 -4.07 -27.99
N ARG A 189 8.50 -3.58 -27.58
CA ARG A 189 7.43 -3.12 -28.49
C ARG A 189 7.83 -1.92 -29.34
N LYS A 190 8.62 -0.98 -28.79
CA LYS A 190 9.08 0.19 -29.52
C LYS A 190 10.14 -0.22 -30.55
N SER A 191 11.07 -1.09 -30.16
CA SER A 191 12.06 -1.68 -31.08
C SER A 191 11.41 -2.45 -32.24
N THR A 192 10.36 -3.24 -31.99
CA THR A 192 9.68 -3.96 -33.09
C THR A 192 8.95 -3.02 -34.06
N ARG A 193 8.40 -1.91 -33.56
CA ARG A 193 7.74 -0.91 -34.43
C ARG A 193 8.75 -0.19 -35.32
N ASP A 194 9.87 0.25 -34.75
CA ASP A 194 10.91 0.97 -35.49
C ASP A 194 11.50 0.06 -36.59
N ILE A 195 11.74 -1.23 -36.30
CA ILE A 195 12.21 -2.20 -37.30
C ILE A 195 11.16 -2.43 -38.40
N SER A 196 9.87 -2.51 -38.06
CA SER A 196 8.83 -2.67 -39.08
C SER A 196 8.70 -1.44 -39.99
N GLU A 197 8.87 -0.24 -39.45
CA GLU A 197 8.75 1.01 -40.21
C GLU A 197 9.95 1.25 -41.12
N ILE A 198 11.15 0.81 -40.70
CA ILE A 198 12.35 0.82 -41.55
C ILE A 198 12.18 -0.16 -42.72
N ASN A 199 11.73 -1.39 -42.46
CA ASN A 199 11.52 -2.39 -43.52
C ASN A 199 10.49 -1.95 -44.56
N ASP A 200 9.38 -1.33 -44.15
CA ASP A 200 8.37 -0.82 -45.09
C ASP A 200 8.96 0.31 -45.97
N LYS A 201 9.78 1.21 -45.42
CA LYS A 201 10.46 2.27 -46.20
C LYS A 201 11.46 1.69 -47.20
N THR A 202 12.23 0.66 -46.82
CA THR A 202 13.19 0.00 -47.71
C THR A 202 12.51 -0.72 -48.88
N ILE A 203 11.42 -1.45 -48.61
CA ILE A 203 10.63 -2.13 -49.67
C ILE A 203 10.03 -1.11 -50.65
N THR A 204 9.54 0.03 -50.14
CA THR A 204 8.96 1.08 -50.98
C THR A 204 10.00 1.76 -51.88
N GLN A 205 11.24 1.92 -51.42
CA GLN A 205 12.33 2.45 -52.24
C GLN A 205 12.79 1.48 -53.33
N GLU A 206 12.89 0.19 -53.02
CA GLU A 206 13.24 -0.85 -54.00
C GLU A 206 12.19 -0.95 -55.12
N LEU A 207 10.89 -0.92 -54.78
CA LEU A 207 9.82 -0.92 -55.78
C LEU A 207 9.84 0.33 -56.69
N LYS A 208 10.31 1.48 -56.18
CA LYS A 208 10.45 2.71 -56.97
C LYS A 208 11.62 2.65 -57.95
N LYS A 209 12.68 1.87 -57.66
CA LYS A 209 13.82 1.66 -58.56
C LYS A 209 13.53 0.70 -59.72
N VAL A 210 12.63 -0.25 -59.52
CA VAL A 210 12.24 -1.22 -60.58
C VAL A 210 11.24 -0.63 -61.58
N SER A 211 10.57 0.47 -61.23
CA SER A 211 9.68 1.23 -62.12
C SER A 211 10.46 2.23 -62.99
N CYS A 212 11.30 1.73 -63.89
CA CYS A 212 11.73 2.52 -65.05
C CYS A 212 10.74 2.30 -66.21
N PRO A 213 10.29 3.36 -66.90
CA PRO A 213 9.38 3.25 -68.02
C PRO A 213 10.17 2.82 -69.25
N CYS A 214 10.00 1.57 -69.66
CA CYS A 214 10.28 1.18 -71.03
C CYS A 214 8.94 0.90 -71.70
N ASP A 215 8.59 1.81 -72.61
CA ASP A 215 7.69 1.57 -73.72
C ASP A 215 7.85 0.15 -74.27
N ASN A 216 6.75 -0.60 -74.32
CA ASN A 216 6.14 -0.99 -75.60
C ASN A 216 4.94 -1.89 -75.34
N GLY A 217 3.87 -1.62 -76.09
CA GLY A 217 2.60 -2.29 -75.95
C GLY A 217 2.66 -3.79 -76.19
N ALA A 218 2.06 -4.55 -75.28
CA ALA A 218 1.56 -5.89 -75.56
C ALA A 218 0.38 -6.18 -74.64
N LYS A 219 -0.76 -6.48 -75.27
CA LYS A 219 -1.96 -7.03 -74.66
C LYS A 219 -1.59 -8.32 -73.93
N HIS A 220 -1.90 -8.48 -72.63
CA HIS A 220 -2.21 -9.81 -72.08
C HIS A 220 -2.91 -9.77 -70.71
N GLN A 221 -4.06 -10.44 -70.71
CA GLN A 221 -4.67 -11.31 -69.69
C GLN A 221 -4.76 -10.88 -68.22
N SER A 222 -6.03 -10.77 -67.82
CA SER A 222 -6.54 -10.78 -66.45
C SER A 222 -6.13 -12.03 -65.66
N VAL A 223 -5.16 -11.89 -64.76
CA VAL A 223 -4.86 -12.90 -63.73
C VAL A 223 -5.59 -12.54 -62.44
N LYS A 224 -6.53 -13.41 -62.04
CA LYS A 224 -7.28 -13.35 -60.78
C LYS A 224 -6.30 -13.39 -59.59
N LYS A 225 -6.24 -12.30 -58.81
CA LYS A 225 -5.58 -12.26 -57.50
C LYS A 225 -6.41 -13.04 -56.48
N SER A 226 -6.04 -14.30 -56.24
CA SER A 226 -6.53 -15.10 -55.11
C SER A 226 -5.90 -14.58 -53.80
N SER A 227 -6.75 -14.06 -52.93
CA SER A 227 -6.39 -13.57 -51.59
C SER A 227 -5.96 -14.73 -50.67
N PRO A 228 -4.77 -14.71 -50.05
CA PRO A 228 -4.43 -15.70 -49.05
C PRO A 228 -5.03 -15.27 -47.71
N ARG A 229 -6.25 -15.73 -47.41
CA ARG A 229 -6.81 -15.71 -46.04
C ARG A 229 -6.02 -16.69 -45.17
N LYS A 230 -4.86 -16.25 -44.68
CA LYS A 230 -4.07 -16.96 -43.67
C LYS A 230 -4.78 -16.90 -42.31
N LEU A 231 -5.52 -17.97 -42.02
CA LEU A 231 -5.40 -18.81 -40.83
C LEU A 231 -4.54 -18.23 -39.68
N ARG A 232 -5.07 -17.26 -38.92
CA ARG A 232 -4.39 -16.67 -37.74
C ARG A 232 -5.28 -16.68 -36.49
N ARG A 233 -6.20 -17.64 -36.37
CA ARG A 233 -7.12 -17.74 -35.21
C ARG A 233 -6.89 -18.91 -34.25
N SER A 234 -6.04 -19.90 -34.54
CA SER A 234 -5.97 -21.11 -33.69
C SER A 234 -4.94 -21.09 -32.54
N LYS A 235 -4.01 -20.13 -32.47
CA LYS A 235 -2.98 -20.10 -31.40
C LYS A 235 -3.33 -19.24 -30.17
N ARG A 236 -4.47 -18.54 -30.16
CA ARG A 236 -4.86 -17.68 -29.02
C ARG A 236 -5.71 -18.38 -27.97
N LEU A 237 -6.31 -19.53 -28.30
CA LEU A 237 -7.21 -20.28 -27.39
C LEU A 237 -6.49 -21.29 -26.49
N ARG A 238 -5.23 -21.67 -26.75
CA ARG A 238 -4.48 -22.55 -25.84
C ARG A 238 -3.81 -21.85 -24.65
N ARG A 239 -3.67 -20.52 -24.65
CA ARG A 239 -3.07 -19.80 -23.51
C ARG A 239 -4.07 -19.33 -22.46
N LEU A 240 -5.36 -19.54 -22.68
CA LEU A 240 -6.40 -19.16 -21.71
C LEU A 240 -6.88 -20.31 -20.83
N ASN A 241 -6.62 -21.58 -21.22
CA ASN A 241 -6.95 -22.71 -20.34
C ASN A 241 -5.87 -22.99 -19.28
N ASP A 242 -4.59 -22.75 -19.58
CA ASP A 242 -3.50 -23.01 -18.62
C ASP A 242 -3.43 -21.98 -17.46
N PHE A 243 -4.35 -21.02 -17.38
CA PHE A 243 -4.40 -20.03 -16.29
C PHE A 243 -5.63 -20.18 -15.38
N ALA A 244 -6.54 -21.10 -15.69
CA ALA A 244 -7.78 -21.29 -14.93
C ALA A 244 -7.70 -22.42 -13.89
N GLU A 245 -6.67 -23.27 -13.91
CA GLU A 245 -6.55 -24.41 -12.99
C GLU A 245 -5.77 -24.11 -11.69
N ASP A 246 -5.14 -22.93 -11.55
CA ASP A 246 -4.30 -22.62 -10.38
C ASP A 246 -5.00 -21.76 -9.30
N SER A 247 -6.31 -21.49 -9.42
CA SER A 247 -7.00 -20.52 -8.53
C SER A 247 -8.24 -21.02 -7.80
N GLN A 248 -8.53 -22.33 -7.76
CA GLN A 248 -9.80 -22.81 -7.20
C GLN A 248 -9.73 -23.80 -6.02
N ASP A 249 -8.54 -24.20 -5.54
CA ASP A 249 -8.43 -25.30 -4.55
C ASP A 249 -7.90 -24.89 -3.15
N SER A 250 -8.13 -23.66 -2.67
CA SER A 250 -7.58 -23.28 -1.34
C SER A 250 -8.48 -22.51 -0.38
N ASP A 251 -9.65 -22.03 -0.82
CA ASP A 251 -10.43 -21.10 0.01
C ASP A 251 -11.76 -21.66 0.54
N GLU A 252 -12.22 -22.85 0.09
CA GLU A 252 -13.55 -23.35 0.47
C GLU A 252 -13.55 -24.31 1.69
N ILE A 253 -12.39 -24.74 2.21
CA ILE A 253 -12.32 -25.71 3.32
C ILE A 253 -12.20 -25.04 4.72
N LYS A 254 -12.06 -23.71 4.83
CA LYS A 254 -11.80 -23.04 6.12
C LYS A 254 -12.96 -22.24 6.73
N PHE A 255 -14.10 -22.12 6.08
CA PHE A 255 -15.22 -21.37 6.65
C PHE A 255 -16.05 -22.18 7.65
N ASP A 256 -16.13 -23.51 7.48
CA ASP A 256 -16.93 -24.36 8.37
C ASP A 256 -16.27 -24.59 9.75
N THR A 257 -14.95 -24.46 9.85
CA THR A 257 -14.26 -24.59 11.15
C THR A 257 -14.38 -23.34 12.02
N LEU A 258 -14.54 -22.15 11.42
CA LEU A 258 -14.64 -20.89 12.18
C LEU A 258 -16.04 -20.64 12.76
N MET A 259 -17.09 -21.25 12.20
CA MET A 259 -18.44 -21.12 12.74
C MET A 259 -18.65 -21.97 14.01
N SER A 260 -17.92 -23.09 14.13
CA SER A 260 -18.00 -23.98 15.31
C SER A 260 -17.41 -23.36 16.59
N ASP A 261 -16.44 -22.45 16.47
CA ASP A 261 -15.78 -21.85 17.64
C ASP A 261 -16.56 -20.65 18.22
N TYR A 262 -17.40 -19.98 17.40
CA TYR A 262 -18.23 -18.87 17.87
C TYR A 262 -19.37 -19.32 18.80
N ASP A 263 -19.92 -20.53 18.58
CA ASP A 263 -20.94 -21.10 19.46
C ASP A 263 -20.35 -21.61 20.79
N LEU A 264 -19.06 -21.92 20.84
CA LEU A 264 -18.37 -22.30 22.08
C LEU A 264 -18.12 -21.08 22.98
N PHE A 265 -17.84 -19.90 22.40
CA PHE A 265 -17.61 -18.67 23.14
C PHE A 265 -18.88 -18.11 23.79
N LYS A 266 -20.05 -18.35 23.21
CA LYS A 266 -21.33 -17.93 23.80
C LYS A 266 -21.75 -18.76 25.02
N LYS A 267 -21.14 -19.94 25.21
CA LYS A 267 -21.47 -20.88 26.28
C LYS A 267 -20.66 -20.65 27.56
N TYR A 268 -19.59 -19.85 27.52
CA TYR A 268 -18.76 -19.56 28.68
C TYR A 268 -18.66 -18.05 28.96
N ASN A 269 -19.49 -17.62 29.91
CA ASN A 269 -19.20 -16.62 30.92
C ASN A 269 -19.09 -15.14 30.51
N PHE A 270 -20.17 -14.41 30.77
CA PHE A 270 -20.09 -13.15 31.51
C PHE A 270 -21.28 -13.10 32.48
N GLU A 271 -21.06 -13.48 33.73
CA GLU A 271 -21.90 -13.00 34.83
C GLU A 271 -21.51 -11.53 35.10
N PRO A 272 -22.47 -10.60 35.17
CA PRO A 272 -22.18 -9.21 35.50
C PRO A 272 -21.77 -9.11 36.97
N ILE A 273 -20.58 -8.56 37.20
CA ILE A 273 -20.15 -8.09 38.51
C ILE A 273 -20.99 -6.85 38.84
N ASN A 274 -21.90 -6.97 39.80
CA ASN A 274 -22.60 -5.83 40.39
C ASN A 274 -21.62 -5.04 41.25
N ILE A 275 -21.38 -3.79 40.86
CA ILE A 275 -20.81 -2.73 41.70
C ILE A 275 -21.97 -1.86 42.17
#